data_AF-A0A3D4B4V5-F1
#
_entry.id   AF-A0A3D4B4V5-F1
#
_cell.length_a   1.000
_cell.length_b   1.000
_cell.length_c   1.000
_cell.angle_alpha   90.00
_cell.angle_beta   90.00
_cell.angle_gamma   90.00
#
_symmetry.space_group_name_H-M   'P 1'
#
loop_
_entity.id
_entity.type
_entity.pdbx_description
1 polymer ?
#
loop_
_entity_poly.entity_id
_entity_poly.type
_entity_poly.pdbx_seq_one_letter_code
_entity_poly.pdbx_strand_id
1 'polypeptide(L)'
;EIKIMEDETRAWMEAGAGCLCLGLDYQPSANASFEELVALCKVAKEYDGIYAAHLRYQILGRPKAWQELIDLNRASGIPVHASHERVDDITGPILDLVDADDIDISFESYLYPAGMTHITMQLPMWVQSGSPDEVLERMKQRD
;
A
#
# COMPACT_ATOMS: atom_id res chain seq x y z
N GLU A 1 -18.45 -3.96 6.41
CA GLU A 1 -17.05 -4.39 6.29
C GLU A 1 -16.10 -3.34 6.84
N ILE A 2 -16.00 -2.15 6.22
CA ILE A 2 -15.14 -1.04 6.69
C ILE A 2 -15.22 -0.80 8.21
N LYS A 3 -16.42 -0.66 8.78
CA LYS A 3 -16.58 -0.44 10.22
C LYS A 3 -15.91 -1.52 11.10
N ILE A 4 -15.97 -2.78 10.67
CA ILE A 4 -15.32 -3.88 11.40
C ILE A 4 -13.79 -3.72 11.31
N MET A 5 -13.27 -3.36 10.15
CA MET A 5 -11.84 -3.10 9.98
C MET A 5 -11.37 -1.84 10.74
N GLU A 6 -12.21 -0.80 10.86
CA GLU A 6 -11.95 0.36 11.72
C GLU A 6 -11.86 -0.06 13.19
N ASP A 7 -12.78 -0.90 13.68
CA ASP A 7 -12.78 -1.41 15.05
C ASP A 7 -11.54 -2.27 15.33
N GLU A 8 -11.13 -3.13 14.39
CA GLU A 8 -9.89 -3.92 14.50
C GLU A 8 -8.64 -3.03 14.46
N THR A 9 -8.60 -2.05 13.55
CA THR A 9 -7.50 -1.08 13.48
C THR A 9 -7.36 -0.36 14.81
N ARG A 10 -8.49 0.08 15.40
CA ARG A 10 -8.52 0.72 16.71
C ARG A 10 -7.92 -0.15 17.80
N ALA A 11 -8.32 -1.43 17.85
CA ALA A 11 -7.80 -2.38 18.83
C ALA A 11 -6.26 -2.54 18.71
N TRP A 12 -5.71 -2.58 17.49
CA TRP A 12 -4.26 -2.64 17.28
C TRP A 12 -3.55 -1.36 17.68
N MET A 13 -4.11 -0.20 17.37
CA MET A 13 -3.53 1.09 17.80
C MET A 13 -3.55 1.22 19.33
N GLU A 14 -4.64 0.82 19.99
CA GLU A 14 -4.75 0.79 21.46
C GLU A 14 -3.75 -0.20 22.11
N ALA A 15 -3.41 -1.28 21.41
CA ALA A 15 -2.38 -2.22 21.83
C ALA A 15 -0.94 -1.70 21.62
N GLY A 16 -0.76 -0.52 21.00
CA GLY A 16 0.53 0.14 20.82
C GLY A 16 1.12 0.01 19.41
N ALA A 17 0.34 -0.38 18.41
CA ALA A 17 0.78 -0.27 17.01
C ALA A 17 1.00 1.21 16.65
N GLY A 18 2.13 1.51 16.00
CA GLY A 18 2.46 2.87 15.53
C GLY A 18 2.24 3.08 14.03
N CYS A 19 1.90 2.03 13.30
CA CYS A 19 1.80 2.06 11.84
C CYS A 19 0.70 1.13 11.35
N LEU A 20 -0.16 1.64 10.47
CA LEU A 20 -0.98 0.82 9.58
C LEU A 20 -0.17 0.54 8.31
N CYS A 21 0.14 -0.72 8.04
CA CYS A 21 0.96 -1.11 6.88
C CYS A 21 0.17 -2.02 5.94
N LEU A 22 0.18 -1.72 4.63
CA LEU A 22 -0.54 -2.50 3.61
C LEU A 22 0.34 -2.87 2.41
N GLY A 23 0.01 -4.01 1.80
CA GLY A 23 0.65 -4.47 0.57
C GLY A 23 -0.31 -4.41 -0.61
N LEU A 24 -0.38 -3.28 -1.32
CA LEU A 24 -1.44 -3.02 -2.31
C LEU A 24 -1.27 -3.75 -3.65
N ASP A 25 -0.11 -4.36 -3.91
CA ASP A 25 0.08 -5.29 -5.03
C ASP A 25 -0.25 -6.74 -4.67
N TYR A 26 -0.63 -7.02 -3.42
CA TYR A 26 -0.90 -8.38 -2.93
C TYR A 26 -2.37 -8.59 -2.59
N GLN A 27 -2.88 -9.78 -2.84
CA GLN A 27 -4.18 -10.19 -2.28
C GLN A 27 -4.07 -10.36 -0.75
N PRO A 28 -5.10 -9.98 0.02
CA PRO A 28 -6.38 -9.40 -0.42
C PRO A 28 -6.36 -7.86 -0.58
N SER A 29 -5.34 -7.16 -0.06
CA SER A 29 -5.28 -5.69 0.01
C SER A 29 -5.30 -4.98 -1.34
N ALA A 30 -4.93 -5.66 -2.42
CA ALA A 30 -5.05 -5.16 -3.78
C ALA A 30 -6.49 -4.86 -4.23
N ASN A 31 -7.50 -5.28 -3.46
CA ASN A 31 -8.90 -4.92 -3.72
C ASN A 31 -9.41 -3.77 -2.83
N ALA A 32 -8.60 -3.27 -1.89
CA ALA A 32 -8.99 -2.18 -1.00
C ALA A 32 -9.36 -0.94 -1.84
N SER A 33 -10.54 -0.38 -1.59
CA SER A 33 -10.98 0.85 -2.24
C SER A 33 -10.27 2.06 -1.62
N PHE A 34 -10.24 3.18 -2.33
CA PHE A 34 -9.66 4.40 -1.78
C PHE A 34 -10.39 4.87 -0.51
N GLU A 35 -11.72 4.73 -0.47
CA GLU A 35 -12.54 5.07 0.70
C GLU A 35 -12.22 4.19 1.91
N GLU A 36 -11.95 2.91 1.68
CA GLU A 36 -11.48 1.99 2.72
C GLU A 36 -10.13 2.45 3.29
N LEU A 37 -9.17 2.75 2.42
CA LEU A 37 -7.86 3.25 2.84
C LEU A 37 -7.99 4.53 3.68
N VAL A 38 -8.80 5.50 3.22
CA VAL A 38 -9.03 6.76 3.93
C VAL A 38 -9.66 6.51 5.30
N ALA A 39 -10.64 5.61 5.41
CA ALA A 39 -11.30 5.29 6.67
C ALA A 39 -10.32 4.72 7.70
N LEU A 40 -9.53 3.72 7.31
CA LEU A 40 -8.55 3.10 8.22
C LEU A 40 -7.40 4.06 8.58
N CYS A 41 -6.94 4.88 7.63
CA CYS A 41 -5.94 5.91 7.90
C CYS A 41 -6.43 6.96 8.89
N LYS A 42 -7.71 7.35 8.85
CA LYS A 42 -8.28 8.28 9.84
C LYS A 42 -8.26 7.67 11.24
N VAL A 43 -8.59 6.39 11.39
CA VAL A 43 -8.47 5.69 12.68
C VAL A 43 -7.02 5.67 13.15
N ALA A 44 -6.06 5.25 12.32
CA ALA A 44 -4.65 5.21 12.72
C ALA A 44 -4.11 6.61 13.12
N LYS A 45 -4.57 7.67 12.44
CA LYS A 45 -4.21 9.05 12.77
C LYS A 45 -4.71 9.51 14.14
N GLU A 46 -5.85 9.03 14.63
CA GLU A 46 -6.36 9.37 15.98
C GLU A 46 -5.39 8.96 17.10
N TYR A 47 -4.45 8.06 16.80
CA TYR A 47 -3.44 7.54 17.71
C TYR A 47 -2.02 8.00 17.34
N ASP A 48 -1.89 9.10 16.58
CA ASP A 48 -0.60 9.64 16.09
C ASP A 48 0.23 8.62 15.28
N GLY A 49 -0.44 7.64 14.66
CA GLY A 49 0.19 6.64 13.82
C GLY A 49 0.53 7.15 12.41
N ILE A 50 1.23 6.31 11.66
CA ILE A 50 1.53 6.55 10.24
C ILE A 50 0.91 5.48 9.34
N TYR A 51 0.81 5.77 8.05
CA TYR A 51 0.45 4.78 7.03
C TYR A 51 1.68 4.43 6.19
N ALA A 52 1.97 3.15 6.02
CA ALA A 52 3.03 2.68 5.12
C ALA A 52 2.46 1.70 4.10
N ALA A 53 2.97 1.73 2.86
CA ALA A 53 2.55 0.71 1.90
C ALA A 53 3.61 0.34 0.86
N HIS A 54 3.57 -0.93 0.46
CA HIS A 54 3.95 -1.33 -0.89
C HIS A 54 2.83 -0.84 -1.81
N LEU A 55 3.11 0.21 -2.60
CA LEU A 55 2.06 0.87 -3.38
C LEU A 55 1.53 -0.01 -4.51
N ARG A 56 0.40 0.39 -5.09
CA ARG A 56 -0.36 -0.39 -6.08
C ARG A 56 0.23 -0.31 -7.49
N TYR A 57 1.48 -0.73 -7.66
CA TYR A 57 2.22 -0.56 -8.91
C TYR A 57 1.72 -1.47 -10.03
N GLN A 58 1.33 -2.71 -9.76
CA GLN A 58 0.89 -3.66 -10.79
C GLN A 58 -0.42 -3.22 -11.46
N ILE A 59 -1.34 -2.63 -10.69
CA ILE A 59 -2.68 -2.26 -11.18
C ILE A 59 -2.69 -0.83 -11.74
N LEU A 60 -2.06 0.14 -11.07
CA LEU A 60 -2.14 1.55 -11.46
C LEU A 60 -0.92 2.04 -12.26
N GLY A 61 0.21 1.36 -12.12
CA GLY A 61 1.51 1.89 -12.53
C GLY A 61 2.06 2.93 -11.53
N ARG A 62 3.38 3.07 -11.52
CA ARG A 62 4.13 3.86 -10.52
C ARG A 62 3.64 5.31 -10.34
N PRO A 63 3.44 6.11 -11.41
CA PRO A 63 3.01 7.50 -11.24
C PRO A 63 1.64 7.64 -10.57
N LYS A 64 0.68 6.78 -10.94
CA LYS A 64 -0.67 6.81 -10.37
C LYS A 64 -0.73 6.24 -8.96
N ALA A 65 0.11 5.25 -8.64
CA ALA A 65 0.23 4.73 -7.28
C ALA A 65 0.77 5.79 -6.31
N TRP A 66 1.75 6.60 -6.76
CA TRP A 66 2.21 7.77 -5.99
C TRP A 66 1.13 8.84 -5.84
N GLN A 67 0.34 9.10 -6.89
CA GLN A 67 -0.80 10.01 -6.79
C GLN A 67 -1.84 9.50 -5.78
N GLU A 68 -2.15 8.19 -5.76
CA GLU A 68 -3.05 7.57 -4.76
C GLU A 68 -2.52 7.79 -3.33
N LEU A 69 -1.20 7.66 -3.11
CA LEU A 69 -0.57 7.92 -1.82
C LEU A 69 -0.68 9.39 -1.37
N ILE A 70 -0.42 10.33 -2.29
CA ILE A 70 -0.55 11.78 -2.04
C ILE A 70 -2.00 12.15 -1.73
N ASP A 71 -2.95 11.62 -2.50
CA ASP A 71 -4.36 11.88 -2.30
C ASP A 71 -4.85 11.27 -0.97
N LEU A 72 -4.32 10.11 -0.58
CA LEU A 72 -4.60 9.48 0.71
C LEU A 72 -4.08 10.33 1.88
N ASN A 73 -2.86 10.85 1.78
CA ASN A 73 -2.33 11.83 2.74
C ASN A 73 -3.26 13.04 2.84
N ARG A 74 -3.67 13.64 1.73
CA ARG A 74 -4.56 14.82 1.73
C ARG A 74 -5.95 14.51 2.33
N ALA A 75 -6.52 13.34 2.04
CA ALA A 75 -7.87 12.97 2.44
C ALA A 75 -7.99 12.51 3.91
N SER A 76 -6.92 11.92 4.47
CA SER A 76 -6.88 11.44 5.86
C SER A 76 -6.08 12.38 6.78
N GLY A 77 -5.10 13.09 6.22
CA GLY A 77 -4.10 13.90 6.89
C GLY A 77 -3.13 13.09 7.76
N ILE A 78 -2.99 11.78 7.52
CA ILE A 78 -1.98 10.94 8.19
C ILE A 78 -0.64 11.10 7.47
N PRO A 79 0.52 11.08 8.18
CA PRO A 79 1.81 10.91 7.53
C PRO A 79 1.84 9.59 6.76
N VAL A 80 2.37 9.60 5.54
CA VAL A 80 2.40 8.38 4.69
C VAL A 80 3.83 8.01 4.28
N HIS A 81 4.06 6.72 4.06
CA HIS A 81 5.37 6.15 3.74
C HIS A 81 5.30 5.20 2.54
N ALA A 82 6.05 5.51 1.48
CA ALA A 82 6.23 4.61 0.34
C ALA A 82 7.35 3.60 0.64
N SER A 83 6.99 2.32 0.74
CA SER A 83 7.98 1.25 0.99
C SER A 83 8.81 0.99 -0.26
N HIS A 84 10.09 0.71 -0.06
CA HIS A 84 11.10 0.25 -1.03
C HIS A 84 11.00 0.92 -2.42
N GLU A 85 10.90 2.24 -2.44
CA GLU A 85 10.86 3.01 -3.67
C GLU A 85 12.24 3.06 -4.32
N ARG A 86 12.28 3.09 -5.65
CA ARG A 86 13.48 3.44 -6.42
C ARG A 86 13.34 4.84 -6.98
N VAL A 87 14.13 5.78 -6.47
CA VAL A 87 14.17 7.14 -7.02
C VAL A 87 14.88 7.15 -8.38
N ASP A 88 14.17 7.61 -9.40
CA ASP A 88 14.64 7.77 -10.77
C ASP A 88 13.91 8.94 -11.45
N ASP A 89 13.88 8.99 -12.78
CA ASP A 89 13.22 10.00 -13.60
C ASP A 89 11.68 10.05 -13.47
N ILE A 90 11.06 9.02 -12.91
CA ILE A 90 9.61 8.99 -12.63
C ILE A 90 9.31 9.59 -11.25
N THR A 91 9.99 9.12 -10.20
CA THR A 91 9.65 9.55 -8.81
C THR A 91 10.35 10.85 -8.42
N GLY A 92 11.49 11.19 -9.01
CA GLY A 92 12.21 12.44 -8.72
C GLY A 92 11.30 13.69 -8.85
N PRO A 93 10.64 13.91 -9.99
CA PRO A 93 9.74 15.05 -10.15
C PRO A 93 8.51 15.02 -9.21
N ILE A 94 8.08 13.84 -8.77
CA ILE A 94 6.99 13.71 -7.79
C ILE A 94 7.48 14.17 -6.42
N LEU A 95 8.70 13.79 -6.03
CA LEU A 95 9.29 14.22 -4.77
C LEU A 95 9.54 15.74 -4.74
N ASP A 96 9.91 16.35 -5.87
CA ASP A 96 10.01 17.81 -5.98
C ASP A 96 8.65 18.49 -5.71
N LEU A 97 7.55 17.89 -6.15
CA LEU A 97 6.19 18.39 -5.84
C LEU A 97 5.82 18.18 -4.37
N VAL A 98 6.17 17.03 -3.80
CA VAL A 98 5.95 16.71 -2.38
C VAL A 98 6.65 17.74 -1.49
N ASP A 99 7.91 18.08 -1.80
CA ASP A 99 8.69 19.09 -1.08
C ASP A 99 8.11 20.50 -1.26
N ALA A 100 7.73 20.86 -2.49
CA ALA A 100 7.15 22.17 -2.78
C ALA A 100 5.79 22.41 -2.11
N ASP A 101 4.97 21.37 -1.97
CA ASP A 101 3.63 21.42 -1.36
C ASP A 101 3.64 21.10 0.16
N ASP A 102 4.82 20.84 0.77
CA ASP A 102 4.99 20.46 2.17
C ASP A 102 4.10 19.26 2.57
N ILE A 103 4.07 18.23 1.71
CA ILE A 103 3.25 17.03 1.93
C ILE A 103 4.04 16.04 2.80
N ASP A 104 3.44 15.62 3.93
CA ASP A 104 4.08 14.70 4.89
C ASP A 104 4.17 13.26 4.35
N ILE A 105 5.17 13.06 3.51
CA ILE A 105 5.49 11.80 2.83
C ILE A 105 6.96 11.47 3.07
N SER A 106 7.22 10.22 3.43
CA SER A 106 8.56 9.64 3.44
C SER A 106 8.63 8.41 2.53
N PHE A 107 9.84 7.96 2.26
CA PHE A 107 10.07 6.69 1.57
C PHE A 107 11.39 6.08 2.05
N GLU A 108 11.56 4.79 1.80
CA GLU A 108 12.84 4.11 1.98
C GLU A 108 13.25 3.36 0.71
N SER A 109 14.54 3.04 0.63
CA SER A 109 15.13 2.29 -0.49
C SER A 109 16.16 1.31 0.04
N TYR A 110 16.21 0.12 -0.57
CA TYR A 110 17.36 -0.78 -0.46
C TYR A 110 18.38 -0.50 -1.58
N LEU A 111 19.67 -0.66 -1.28
CA LEU A 111 20.77 -0.34 -2.20
C LEU A 111 21.16 -1.51 -3.11
N TYR A 112 20.15 -2.20 -3.66
CA TYR A 112 20.31 -3.34 -4.56
C TYR A 112 19.50 -3.13 -5.85
N PRO A 113 19.99 -3.60 -7.01
CA PRO A 113 19.30 -3.41 -8.29
C PRO A 113 18.08 -4.31 -8.47
N ALA A 114 17.82 -5.23 -7.53
CA ALA A 114 16.71 -6.18 -7.60
C ALA A 114 16.06 -6.34 -6.22
N GLY A 115 14.73 -6.40 -6.21
CA GLY A 115 13.94 -6.74 -5.04
C GLY A 115 13.75 -8.25 -4.88
N MET A 116 13.05 -8.63 -3.81
CA MET A 116 12.67 -10.01 -3.52
C MET A 116 11.23 -10.02 -2.97
N THR A 117 10.41 -10.93 -3.48
CA THR A 117 9.10 -11.25 -2.91
C THR A 117 8.74 -12.71 -3.26
N HIS A 118 7.52 -13.14 -2.93
CA HIS A 118 7.02 -14.46 -3.30
C HIS A 118 6.67 -14.55 -4.81
N ILE A 119 6.82 -15.74 -5.39
CA ILE A 119 6.62 -15.97 -6.83
C ILE A 119 5.18 -15.68 -7.29
N THR A 120 4.18 -15.79 -6.41
CA THR A 120 2.78 -15.57 -6.76
C THR A 120 2.48 -14.14 -7.19
N MET A 121 3.33 -13.14 -6.84
CA MET A 121 3.19 -11.77 -7.31
C MET A 121 3.36 -11.65 -8.83
N GLN A 122 4.05 -12.59 -9.48
CA GLN A 122 4.21 -12.63 -10.94
C GLN A 122 2.98 -13.20 -11.67
N LEU A 123 2.01 -13.74 -10.94
CA LEU A 123 0.79 -14.29 -11.51
C LEU A 123 -0.26 -13.18 -11.65
N PRO A 124 -1.16 -13.25 -12.65
CA PRO A 124 -2.30 -12.36 -12.74
C PRO A 124 -3.07 -12.32 -11.40
N MET A 125 -3.53 -11.14 -10.98
CA MET A 125 -4.18 -10.95 -9.67
C MET A 125 -5.31 -11.95 -9.38
N TRP A 126 -6.10 -12.30 -10.40
CA TRP A 126 -7.19 -13.27 -10.28
C TRP A 126 -6.72 -14.69 -9.96
N VAL A 127 -5.46 -15.03 -10.26
CA VAL A 127 -4.86 -16.34 -9.92
C VAL A 127 -4.48 -16.39 -8.44
N GLN A 128 -4.14 -15.25 -7.83
CA GLN A 128 -3.60 -15.16 -6.47
C GLN A 128 -4.67 -15.28 -5.37
N SER A 129 -5.95 -15.09 -5.67
CA SER A 129 -7.01 -15.08 -4.65
C SER A 129 -7.23 -16.44 -4.01
N GLY A 130 -7.53 -16.52 -2.71
CA GLY A 130 -7.86 -17.77 -2.02
C GLY A 130 -6.65 -18.49 -1.40
N SER A 131 -6.84 -19.77 -1.08
CA SER A 131 -5.85 -20.63 -0.44
C SER A 131 -4.74 -21.08 -1.39
N PRO A 132 -3.55 -21.48 -0.88
CA PRO A 132 -2.47 -22.00 -1.71
C PRO A 132 -2.88 -23.17 -2.64
N ASP A 133 -3.76 -24.06 -2.19
CA ASP A 133 -4.26 -25.18 -3.00
C ASP A 133 -5.13 -24.69 -4.17
N GLU A 134 -5.99 -23.69 -3.94
CA GLU A 134 -6.82 -23.09 -5.00
C GLU A 134 -5.98 -22.33 -6.03
N VAL A 135 -4.91 -21.67 -5.59
CA VAL A 135 -3.93 -21.03 -6.48
C VAL A 135 -3.22 -22.09 -7.33
N LEU A 136 -2.75 -23.18 -6.72
CA LEU A 136 -2.09 -24.28 -7.43
C LEU A 136 -3.01 -24.96 -8.44
N GLU A 137 -4.29 -25.16 -8.11
CA GLU A 137 -5.25 -25.73 -9.06
C GLU A 137 -5.50 -24.80 -10.25
N ARG A 138 -5.57 -23.47 -10.05
CA ARG A 138 -5.62 -22.51 -11.16
C ARG A 138 -4.37 -22.57 -12.02
N MET A 139 -3.18 -22.69 -11.43
CA MET A 139 -1.93 -22.77 -12.19
C MET A 139 -1.80 -24.05 -13.04
N LYS A 140 -2.51 -25.14 -12.69
CA LYS A 140 -2.53 -26.38 -13.47
C LYS A 140 -3.42 -26.28 -14.72
N GLN A 141 -4.35 -25.33 -14.74
CA GLN A 141 -5.22 -25.11 -15.89
C GLN A 141 -4.38 -24.45 -17.00
N ARG A 142 -4.15 -25.20 -18.08
CA ARG A 142 -3.63 -24.63 -19.32
C ARG A 142 -4.80 -23.97 -20.03
N ASP A 143 -4.73 -22.67 -20.22
CA ASP A 143 -5.38 -22.04 -21.37
C ASP A 143 -4.68 -22.50 -22.66
#